data_AF-A0AA89BYL3-F1
#
_entry.id   AF-A0AA89BYL3-F1
#
_cell.length_a   1.000
_cell.length_b   1.000
_cell.length_c   1.000
_cell.angle_alpha   90.00
_cell.angle_beta   90.00
_cell.angle_gamma   90.00
#
_symmetry.space_group_name_H-M   'P 1'
#
loop_
_entity.id
_entity.type
_entity.pdbx_description
1 polymer ?
#
loop_
_entity_poly.entity_id
_entity_poly.type
_entity_poly.pdbx_seq_one_letter_code
_entity_poly.pdbx_strand_id
1 'polypeptide(L)'
;MIHKLTVKWKPEKVNVSEIIHLCNSLEASDESPETKINRTNEKICELLIEAASKSFGYAKKGGFNKNPKKFQPWFSNSCKEKRNKFHESRERYKQEKNIENRQRMKQSSKDYKREINKSYSKYQFEMEKEIRNTSKTDSRQFWKILNKLNGKNESEIKASLDDLFAYFKVINEGEDDEEEFLKYIR
;
A
#
# COMPACT_ATOMS: atom_id res chain seq x y z
N MET A 1 -3.71 -3.38 -9.15
CA MET A 1 -3.02 -3.40 -10.45
C MET A 1 -1.64 -2.80 -10.26
N ILE A 2 -0.57 -3.53 -10.56
CA ILE A 2 0.79 -2.99 -10.55
C ILE A 2 1.01 -2.38 -11.92
N HIS A 3 1.04 -1.05 -12.03
CA HIS A 3 1.47 -0.40 -13.27
C HIS A 3 2.94 -0.77 -13.52
N LYS A 4 3.19 -1.63 -14.50
CA LYS A 4 4.53 -1.86 -15.02
C LYS A 4 4.97 -0.56 -15.68
N LEU A 5 5.86 0.19 -15.02
CA LEU A 5 6.60 1.26 -15.66
C LEU A 5 7.48 0.60 -16.73
N THR A 6 7.02 0.59 -17.98
CA THR A 6 7.82 0.20 -19.13
C THR A 6 8.80 1.33 -19.44
N VAL A 7 9.93 1.33 -18.73
CA VAL A 7 11.03 2.24 -19.05
C VAL A 7 11.60 1.81 -20.39
N LYS A 8 11.31 2.58 -21.44
CA LYS A 8 11.86 2.35 -22.79
C LYS A 8 13.24 2.98 -22.87
N TRP A 9 14.26 2.16 -23.10
CA TRP A 9 15.62 2.62 -23.42
C TRP A 9 15.61 3.49 -24.68
N LYS A 10 16.32 4.62 -24.66
CA LYS A 10 16.39 5.58 -25.77
C LYS A 10 17.83 5.70 -26.27
N PRO A 11 18.27 4.81 -27.18
CA PRO A 11 19.66 4.77 -27.67
C PRO A 11 20.08 6.04 -28.42
N GLU A 12 19.13 6.73 -29.03
CA GLU A 12 19.34 7.99 -29.79
C GLU A 12 19.96 9.13 -28.96
N LYS A 13 20.04 8.98 -27.64
CA LYS A 13 20.57 10.01 -26.72
C LYS A 13 22.00 9.76 -26.27
N VAL A 14 22.67 8.73 -26.77
CA VAL A 14 24.07 8.41 -26.42
C VAL A 14 25.00 8.96 -27.49
N ASN A 15 25.80 9.96 -27.14
CA ASN A 15 26.71 10.61 -28.08
C ASN A 15 28.07 9.90 -28.14
N VAL A 16 28.17 8.85 -28.97
CA VAL A 16 29.38 8.02 -29.09
C VAL A 16 30.51 8.73 -29.84
N SER A 17 30.22 9.79 -30.61
CA SER A 17 31.24 10.51 -31.39
C SER A 17 32.28 11.21 -30.52
N GLU A 18 31.92 11.59 -29.29
CA GLU A 18 32.83 12.20 -28.32
C GLU A 18 33.95 11.24 -27.89
N ILE A 19 33.64 9.94 -27.73
CA ILE A 19 34.64 8.92 -27.39
C ILE A 19 35.58 8.69 -28.57
N ILE A 20 35.04 8.62 -29.79
CA ILE A 20 35.85 8.42 -31.00
C ILE A 20 36.82 9.58 -31.20
N HIS A 21 36.36 10.83 -31.01
CA HIS A 21 37.24 12.00 -31.04
C HIS A 21 38.31 11.97 -29.94
N LEU A 22 37.95 11.55 -28.73
CA LEU A 22 38.90 11.41 -27.62
C LEU A 22 39.98 10.36 -27.94
N CYS A 23 39.59 9.17 -28.44
CA CYS A 23 40.53 8.13 -28.84
C CYS A 23 41.50 8.63 -29.91
N ASN A 24 41.00 9.28 -30.97
CA ASN A 24 41.83 9.84 -32.03
C ASN A 24 42.80 10.93 -31.51
N SER A 25 42.37 11.75 -30.55
CA SER A 25 43.21 12.77 -29.92
C SER A 25 44.27 12.20 -28.98
N LEU A 26 43.98 11.08 -28.31
CA LEU A 26 44.91 10.39 -27.42
C LEU A 26 45.90 9.50 -28.19
N GLU A 27 45.54 9.00 -29.37
CA GLU A 27 46.47 8.30 -30.25
C GLU A 27 47.61 9.23 -30.70
N ALA A 28 47.30 10.50 -30.95
CA ALA A 28 48.27 11.52 -31.35
C ALA A 28 49.12 12.08 -30.18
N SER A 29 48.87 11.68 -28.93
CA SER A 29 49.62 12.17 -27.76
C SER A 29 50.75 11.23 -27.34
N ASP A 30 51.84 11.75 -26.77
CA ASP A 30 52.96 10.96 -26.22
C ASP A 30 52.68 10.45 -24.78
N GLU A 31 51.41 10.39 -24.37
CA GLU A 31 51.04 9.93 -23.04
C GLU A 31 51.29 8.42 -22.86
N SER A 32 51.50 7.99 -21.62
CA SER A 32 51.63 6.56 -21.30
C SER A 32 50.36 5.80 -21.72
N PRO A 33 50.49 4.56 -22.23
CA PRO A 33 49.33 3.72 -22.58
C PRO A 33 48.33 3.60 -21.41
N GLU A 34 48.82 3.53 -20.19
CA GLU A 34 47.99 3.44 -18.99
C GLU A 34 47.11 4.68 -18.78
N THR A 35 47.69 5.88 -18.98
CA THR A 35 46.95 7.15 -18.85
C THR A 35 45.89 7.31 -19.94
N LYS A 36 46.17 6.83 -21.16
CA LYS A 36 45.21 6.83 -22.27
C LYS A 36 44.01 5.92 -21.99
N ILE A 37 44.28 4.71 -21.47
CA ILE A 37 43.24 3.74 -21.12
C ILE A 37 42.37 4.28 -19.99
N ASN A 38 42.96 4.84 -18.93
CA ASN A 38 42.21 5.36 -17.79
C ASN A 38 41.27 6.50 -18.20
N ARG A 39 41.75 7.47 -18.99
CA ARG A 39 40.91 8.58 -19.49
C ARG A 39 39.77 8.10 -20.38
N THR A 40 40.04 7.11 -21.23
CA THR A 40 39.00 6.53 -22.10
C THR A 40 37.94 5.83 -21.26
N ASN A 41 38.35 5.06 -20.24
CA ASN A 41 37.44 4.38 -19.33
C ASN A 41 36.59 5.36 -18.52
N GLU A 42 37.19 6.42 -17.97
CA GLU A 42 36.46 7.48 -17.26
C GLU A 42 35.38 8.08 -18.15
N LYS A 43 35.71 8.40 -19.42
CA LYS A 43 34.74 8.99 -20.34
C LYS A 43 33.62 8.04 -20.72
N ILE A 44 33.92 6.75 -20.91
CA ILE A 44 32.90 5.71 -21.12
C ILE A 44 31.98 5.62 -19.90
N CYS A 45 32.54 5.60 -18.69
CA CYS A 45 31.76 5.56 -17.45
C CYS A 45 30.82 6.76 -17.32
N GLU A 46 31.30 7.97 -17.60
CA GLU A 46 30.47 9.19 -17.60
C GLU A 46 29.30 9.08 -18.57
N LEU A 47 29.57 8.65 -19.81
CA LEU A 47 28.54 8.51 -20.84
C LEU A 47 27.48 7.47 -20.47
N LEU A 48 27.90 6.34 -19.89
CA LEU A 48 26.98 5.31 -19.40
C LEU A 48 26.11 5.83 -18.24
N ILE A 49 26.70 6.57 -17.30
CA ILE A 49 25.97 7.18 -16.18
C ILE A 49 24.96 8.20 -16.71
N GLU A 50 25.34 9.05 -17.66
CA GLU A 50 24.46 10.06 -18.24
C GLU A 50 23.31 9.43 -19.02
N ALA A 51 23.60 8.44 -19.87
CA ALA A 51 22.61 7.70 -20.63
C ALA A 51 21.61 6.98 -19.71
N ALA A 52 22.11 6.36 -18.64
CA ALA A 52 21.29 5.72 -17.63
C ALA A 52 20.43 6.74 -16.87
N SER A 53 21.01 7.87 -16.47
CA SER A 53 20.29 8.93 -15.74
C SER A 53 19.18 9.54 -16.59
N LYS A 54 19.40 9.75 -17.89
CA LYS A 54 18.38 10.26 -18.82
C LYS A 54 17.28 9.22 -19.13
N SER A 55 17.62 7.94 -19.15
CA SER A 55 16.68 6.86 -19.51
C SER A 55 15.85 6.38 -18.31
N PHE A 56 16.49 6.20 -17.16
CA PHE A 56 15.91 5.59 -15.96
C PHE A 56 15.62 6.61 -14.85
N GLY A 57 16.16 7.84 -14.96
CA GLY A 57 16.12 8.83 -13.88
C GLY A 57 17.08 8.47 -12.74
N TYR A 58 17.23 9.39 -11.80
CA TYR A 58 17.87 9.08 -10.52
C TYR A 58 16.84 8.42 -9.60
N ALA A 59 17.22 7.31 -8.97
CA ALA A 59 16.46 6.79 -7.84
C ALA A 59 16.44 7.89 -6.77
N LYS A 60 15.29 8.55 -6.59
CA LYS A 60 15.09 9.41 -5.43
C LYS A 60 15.44 8.56 -4.21
N LYS A 61 16.24 9.07 -3.29
CA LYS A 61 16.34 8.53 -1.92
C LYS A 61 14.99 8.73 -1.24
N GLY A 62 13.96 8.05 -1.74
CA GLY A 62 12.67 7.95 -1.10
C GLY A 62 12.95 7.18 0.17
N GLY A 63 12.99 7.89 1.30
CA GLY A 63 12.87 7.24 2.58
C GLY A 63 11.71 6.26 2.46
N PHE A 64 11.95 4.99 2.78
CA PHE A 64 10.89 4.00 2.80
C PHE A 64 9.79 4.58 3.69
N ASN A 65 8.73 5.14 3.09
CA ASN A 65 7.50 5.48 3.78
C ASN A 65 6.86 4.14 4.13
N LYS A 66 7.47 3.47 5.13
CA LYS A 66 6.80 2.45 5.92
C LYS A 66 5.76 3.27 6.67
N ASN A 67 4.60 3.47 6.05
CA ASN A 67 3.40 3.84 6.80
C ASN A 67 3.40 2.90 8.01
N PRO A 68 3.58 3.41 9.24
CA PRO A 68 3.64 2.55 10.40
C PRO A 68 2.36 1.73 10.38
N LYS A 69 2.50 0.40 10.37
CA LYS A 69 1.33 -0.48 10.38
C LYS A 69 0.43 0.02 11.50
N LYS A 70 -0.81 0.40 11.16
CA LYS A 70 -1.79 0.85 12.16
C LYS A 70 -1.78 -0.15 13.30
N PHE A 71 -1.46 0.31 14.51
CA PHE A 71 -1.44 -0.54 15.69
C PHE A 71 -2.84 -1.17 15.83
N GLN A 72 -2.89 -2.50 15.85
CA GLN A 72 -4.13 -3.26 16.02
C GLN A 72 -4.19 -3.74 17.47
N PRO A 73 -5.00 -3.11 18.35
CA PRO A 73 -5.01 -3.45 19.78
C PRO A 73 -5.40 -4.90 20.06
N TRP A 74 -6.21 -5.50 19.19
CA TRP A 74 -6.68 -6.88 19.27
C TRP A 74 -5.66 -7.91 18.76
N PHE A 75 -4.56 -7.50 18.12
CA PHE A 75 -3.56 -8.43 17.57
C PHE A 75 -2.53 -8.80 18.65
N SER A 76 -2.83 -9.87 19.38
CA SER A 76 -2.02 -10.36 20.50
C SER A 76 -0.77 -11.14 20.06
N ASN A 77 0.11 -11.47 21.01
CA ASN A 77 1.25 -12.37 20.77
C ASN A 77 0.81 -13.76 20.27
N SER A 78 -0.32 -14.27 20.76
CA SER A 78 -0.92 -15.53 20.27
C SER A 78 -1.27 -15.44 18.78
N CYS A 79 -1.85 -14.32 18.32
CA CYS A 79 -2.10 -14.08 16.90
C CYS A 79 -0.81 -14.08 16.08
N LYS A 80 0.26 -13.46 16.60
CA LYS A 80 1.58 -13.43 15.97
C LYS A 80 2.17 -14.83 15.84
N GLU A 81 2.12 -15.64 16.89
CA GLU A 81 2.62 -17.02 16.90
C GLU A 81 1.90 -17.89 15.88
N LYS A 82 0.55 -17.85 15.86
CA LYS A 82 -0.24 -18.62 14.89
C LYS A 82 0.01 -18.16 13.46
N ARG A 83 0.20 -16.85 13.23
CA ARG A 83 0.60 -16.31 11.93
C ARG A 83 1.95 -16.84 11.47
N ASN A 84 2.94 -16.85 12.36
CA ASN A 84 4.28 -17.35 12.05
C ASN A 84 4.23 -18.84 11.69
N LYS A 85 3.53 -19.66 12.50
CA LYS A 85 3.31 -21.09 12.20
C LYS A 85 2.65 -21.32 10.84
N PHE A 86 1.67 -20.50 10.48
CA PHE A 86 1.07 -20.56 9.15
C PHE A 86 2.08 -20.23 8.05
N HIS A 87 2.85 -19.16 8.19
CA HIS A 87 3.88 -18.79 7.20
C HIS A 87 4.96 -19.88 7.06
N GLU A 88 5.46 -20.42 8.16
CA GLU A 88 6.41 -21.54 8.15
C GLU A 88 5.85 -22.74 7.39
N SER A 89 4.61 -23.15 7.70
CA SER A 89 3.98 -24.28 7.01
C SER A 89 3.72 -24.01 5.52
N ARG A 90 3.48 -22.75 5.14
CA ARG A 90 3.30 -22.32 3.75
C ARG A 90 4.62 -22.39 2.98
N GLU A 91 5.72 -21.93 3.58
CA GLU A 91 7.04 -22.04 2.95
C GLU A 91 7.47 -23.50 2.82
N ARG A 92 7.22 -24.35 3.84
CA ARG A 92 7.46 -25.80 3.72
C ARG A 92 6.67 -26.45 2.58
N TYR A 93 5.39 -26.12 2.42
CA TYR A 93 4.59 -26.63 1.30
C TYR A 93 5.08 -26.10 -0.07
N LYS A 94 5.61 -24.88 -0.10
CA LYS A 94 6.19 -24.29 -1.31
C LYS A 94 7.48 -25.01 -1.72
N GLN A 95 8.31 -25.39 -0.76
CA GLN A 95 9.53 -26.17 -0.97
C GLN A 95 9.20 -27.62 -1.38
N GLU A 96 8.27 -28.25 -0.66
CA GLU A 96 7.88 -29.65 -0.86
C GLU A 96 6.37 -29.81 -0.95
N LYS A 97 5.87 -29.99 -2.17
CA LYS A 97 4.43 -30.08 -2.48
C LYS A 97 3.83 -31.46 -2.20
N ASN A 98 4.00 -31.98 -0.99
CA ASN A 98 3.41 -33.26 -0.57
C ASN A 98 2.07 -33.08 0.17
N ILE A 99 1.34 -34.19 0.35
CA ILE A 99 0.01 -34.21 0.98
C ILE A 99 0.08 -33.77 2.43
N GLU A 100 1.10 -34.21 3.17
CA GLU A 100 1.28 -33.90 4.59
C GLU A 100 1.52 -32.40 4.82
N ASN A 101 2.42 -31.79 4.06
CA ASN A 101 2.70 -30.35 4.11
C ASN A 101 1.46 -29.53 3.74
N ARG A 102 0.68 -30.01 2.76
CA ARG A 102 -0.61 -29.39 2.41
C ARG A 102 -1.60 -29.46 3.58
N GLN A 103 -1.70 -30.60 4.27
CA GLN A 103 -2.59 -30.76 5.43
C GLN A 103 -2.13 -29.87 6.60
N ARG A 104 -0.82 -29.86 6.90
CA ARG A 104 -0.22 -28.98 7.93
C ARG A 104 -0.48 -27.50 7.64
N MET A 105 -0.30 -27.05 6.40
CA MET A 105 -0.61 -25.68 5.98
C MET A 105 -2.10 -25.34 6.12
N LYS A 106 -2.99 -26.27 5.76
CA LYS A 106 -4.43 -26.07 5.95
C LYS A 106 -4.80 -25.96 7.43
N GLN A 107 -4.24 -26.81 8.28
CA GLN A 107 -4.52 -26.80 9.71
C GLN A 107 -4.01 -25.52 10.38
N SER A 108 -2.77 -25.12 10.11
CA SER A 108 -2.20 -23.88 10.64
C SER A 108 -2.97 -22.64 10.15
N SER A 109 -3.49 -22.65 8.92
CA SER A 109 -4.36 -21.60 8.39
C SER A 109 -5.68 -21.51 9.15
N LYS A 110 -6.34 -22.64 9.43
CA LYS A 110 -7.57 -22.68 10.23
C LYS A 110 -7.33 -22.16 11.64
N ASP A 111 -6.25 -22.62 12.28
CA ASP A 111 -5.90 -22.20 13.63
C ASP A 111 -5.60 -20.71 13.72
N TYR A 112 -4.87 -20.17 12.74
CA TYR A 112 -4.61 -18.72 12.65
C TYR A 112 -5.91 -17.93 12.51
N LYS A 113 -6.80 -18.33 11.58
CA LYS A 113 -8.08 -17.64 11.38
C LYS A 113 -8.95 -17.70 12.64
N ARG A 114 -8.98 -18.85 13.33
CA ARG A 114 -9.71 -19.02 14.59
C ARG A 114 -9.20 -18.08 15.67
N GLU A 115 -7.88 -17.98 15.84
CA GLU A 115 -7.27 -17.13 16.87
C GLU A 115 -7.50 -15.64 16.59
N ILE A 116 -7.44 -15.22 15.33
CA ILE A 116 -7.77 -13.85 14.91
C ILE A 116 -9.22 -13.53 15.24
N ASN A 117 -10.17 -14.39 14.84
CA ASN A 117 -11.58 -14.17 15.13
C ASN A 117 -11.83 -14.10 16.64
N LYS A 118 -11.26 -15.03 17.41
CA LYS A 118 -11.37 -15.05 18.88
C LYS A 118 -10.86 -13.75 19.50
N SER A 119 -9.66 -13.31 19.12
CA SER A 119 -9.04 -12.11 19.68
C SER A 119 -9.81 -10.84 19.30
N TYR A 120 -10.29 -10.77 18.06
CA TYR A 120 -11.12 -9.66 17.60
C TYR A 120 -12.47 -9.61 18.33
N SER A 121 -13.18 -10.74 18.44
CA SER A 121 -14.46 -10.81 19.16
C SER A 121 -14.30 -10.48 20.64
N LYS A 122 -13.22 -10.93 21.29
CA LYS A 122 -12.92 -10.56 22.68
C LYS A 122 -12.72 -9.05 22.82
N TYR A 123 -11.94 -8.45 21.93
CA TYR A 123 -11.72 -7.00 21.93
C TYR A 123 -13.02 -6.22 21.71
N GLN A 124 -13.85 -6.62 20.75
CA GLN A 124 -15.15 -6.00 20.51
C GLN A 124 -16.04 -6.07 21.76
N PHE A 125 -16.13 -7.24 22.40
CA PHE A 125 -16.89 -7.41 23.63
C PHE A 125 -16.37 -6.51 24.78
N GLU A 126 -15.05 -6.43 24.94
CA GLU A 126 -14.43 -5.55 25.95
C GLU A 126 -14.72 -4.07 25.67
N MET A 127 -14.64 -3.64 24.40
CA MET A 127 -14.99 -2.28 23.99
C MET A 127 -16.47 -1.97 24.22
N GLU A 128 -17.39 -2.85 23.83
CA GLU A 128 -18.82 -2.66 24.09
C GLU A 128 -19.12 -2.54 25.58
N LYS A 129 -18.46 -3.36 26.40
CA LYS A 129 -18.60 -3.32 27.85
C LYS A 129 -18.06 -2.00 28.41
N GLU A 130 -16.92 -1.53 27.93
CA GLU A 130 -16.34 -0.23 28.33
C GLU A 130 -17.28 0.93 27.97
N ILE A 131 -17.83 0.94 26.75
CA ILE A 131 -18.80 1.93 26.29
C ILE A 131 -20.06 1.91 27.15
N ARG A 132 -20.65 0.73 27.40
CA ARG A 132 -21.87 0.60 28.22
C ARG A 132 -21.67 1.04 29.67
N ASN A 133 -20.48 0.78 30.23
CA ASN A 133 -20.18 1.17 31.60
C ASN A 133 -19.94 2.68 31.69
N THR A 134 -19.12 3.23 30.80
CA THR A 134 -18.78 4.66 30.78
C THR A 134 -19.98 5.54 30.43
N SER A 135 -20.92 5.08 29.59
CA SER A 135 -22.11 5.88 29.26
C SER A 135 -22.99 6.18 30.48
N LYS A 136 -22.95 5.32 31.51
CA LYS A 136 -23.76 5.47 32.73
C LYS A 136 -23.04 6.25 33.82
N THR A 137 -21.71 6.23 33.85
CA THR A 137 -20.91 6.75 34.97
C THR A 137 -20.12 8.02 34.63
N ASP A 138 -19.63 8.16 33.39
CA ASP A 138 -18.77 9.27 32.98
C ASP A 138 -18.98 9.60 31.48
N SER A 139 -19.82 10.62 31.24
CA SER A 139 -20.13 11.11 29.90
C SER A 139 -18.89 11.62 29.15
N ARG A 140 -17.89 12.17 29.84
CA ARG A 140 -16.67 12.71 29.21
C ARG A 140 -15.79 11.59 28.68
N GLN A 141 -15.61 10.50 29.44
CA GLN A 141 -14.86 9.33 28.98
C GLN A 141 -15.59 8.60 27.86
N PHE A 142 -16.91 8.48 27.96
CA PHE A 142 -17.74 7.92 26.90
C PHE A 142 -17.52 8.62 25.55
N TRP A 143 -17.63 9.96 25.52
CA TRP A 143 -17.37 10.73 24.30
C TRP A 143 -15.93 10.61 23.81
N LYS A 144 -14.96 10.51 24.72
CA LYS A 144 -13.55 10.28 24.37
C LYS A 144 -13.35 8.93 23.68
N ILE A 145 -14.03 7.87 24.13
CA ILE A 145 -13.97 6.54 23.53
C ILE A 145 -14.66 6.56 22.15
N LEU A 146 -15.86 7.14 22.05
CA LEU A 146 -16.57 7.29 20.78
C LEU A 146 -15.75 8.05 19.73
N ASN A 147 -15.15 9.18 20.12
CA ASN A 147 -14.33 9.98 19.20
C ASN A 147 -13.06 9.24 18.75
N LYS A 148 -12.51 8.37 19.60
CA LYS A 148 -11.40 7.48 19.19
C LYS A 148 -11.86 6.42 18.19
N LEU A 149 -13.07 5.89 18.34
CA LEU A 149 -13.61 4.83 17.49
C LEU A 149 -14.11 5.34 16.14
N ASN A 150 -14.77 6.49 16.10
CA ASN A 150 -15.25 7.09 14.86
C ASN A 150 -14.11 7.51 13.93
N GLY A 151 -12.89 7.64 14.47
CA GLY A 151 -11.74 8.14 13.74
C GLY A 151 -12.03 9.55 13.19
N LYS A 152 -11.02 10.16 12.56
CA LYS A 152 -11.27 11.33 11.71
C LYS A 152 -11.89 10.89 10.39
N ASN A 153 -12.99 10.14 10.44
CA ASN A 153 -13.90 10.06 9.32
C ASN A 153 -14.73 11.33 9.38
N GLU A 154 -14.11 12.46 9.06
CA GLU A 154 -14.82 13.49 8.31
C GLU A 154 -15.19 12.81 6.98
N SER A 155 -16.23 11.97 7.00
CA SER A 155 -17.08 11.95 5.83
C SER A 155 -17.56 13.38 5.74
N GLU A 156 -16.96 14.18 4.88
CA GLU A 156 -17.55 15.41 4.38
C GLU A 156 -19.02 15.08 4.17
N ILE A 157 -19.88 15.56 5.07
CA ILE A 157 -21.32 15.38 4.93
C ILE A 157 -21.64 16.18 3.67
N LYS A 158 -21.78 15.49 2.55
CA LYS A 158 -21.98 16.11 1.23
C LYS A 158 -23.36 16.73 1.07
N ALA A 159 -24.31 16.34 1.94
CA ALA A 159 -25.64 16.90 1.95
C ALA A 159 -25.64 18.17 2.80
N SER A 160 -25.96 19.29 2.17
CA SER A 160 -26.26 20.53 2.86
C SER A 160 -27.57 20.41 3.66
N LEU A 161 -27.80 21.32 4.60
CA LEU A 161 -29.09 21.41 5.29
C LEU A 161 -30.24 21.66 4.31
N ASP A 162 -29.96 22.32 3.19
CA ASP A 162 -30.94 22.60 2.14
C ASP A 162 -31.33 21.32 1.39
N ASP A 163 -30.38 20.40 1.14
CA ASP A 163 -30.66 19.08 0.54
C ASP A 163 -31.55 18.24 1.46
N LEU A 164 -31.29 18.30 2.77
CA LEU A 164 -32.08 17.61 3.78
C LEU A 164 -33.51 18.20 3.85
N PHE A 165 -33.61 19.53 3.85
CA PHE A 165 -34.89 20.24 3.87
C PHE A 165 -35.72 19.95 2.62
N ALA A 166 -35.12 20.00 1.44
CA ALA A 166 -35.78 19.68 0.18
C ALA A 166 -36.33 18.25 0.17
N TYR A 167 -35.54 17.28 0.63
CA TYR A 167 -35.99 15.88 0.75
C TYR A 167 -37.22 15.72 1.65
N PHE A 168 -37.19 16.29 2.86
CA PHE A 168 -38.33 16.19 3.77
C PHE A 168 -39.53 17.03 3.33
N LYS A 169 -39.29 18.11 2.59
CA LYS A 169 -40.36 18.90 1.98
C LYS A 169 -41.12 18.06 0.95
N VAL A 170 -40.43 17.39 0.03
CA VAL A 170 -41.04 16.47 -0.95
C VAL A 170 -41.84 15.35 -0.27
N ILE A 171 -41.30 14.74 0.80
CA ILE A 171 -42.00 13.67 1.53
C ILE A 171 -43.27 14.17 2.23
N ASN A 172 -43.23 15.37 2.80
CA ASN A 172 -44.34 15.92 3.57
C ASN A 172 -45.37 16.66 2.70
N GLU A 173 -44.99 17.11 1.51
CA GLU A 173 -45.89 17.78 0.58
C GLU A 173 -46.76 16.81 -0.23
N GLY A 174 -46.52 15.50 -0.11
CA GLY A 174 -47.49 14.47 -0.49
C GLY A 174 -48.07 14.67 -1.88
N GLU A 175 -47.23 14.63 -2.92
CA GLU A 175 -47.74 14.33 -4.25
C GLU A 175 -47.99 12.83 -4.30
N ASP A 176 -49.27 12.46 -4.25
CA ASP A 176 -49.80 11.12 -4.57
C ASP A 176 -49.49 10.79 -6.04
N ASP A 177 -48.22 10.59 -6.38
CA ASP A 177 -47.78 10.15 -7.71
C ASP A 177 -47.48 8.65 -7.68
N GLU A 178 -48.47 7.84 -7.29
CA GLU A 178 -48.47 6.39 -7.55
C GLU A 178 -48.36 6.08 -9.06
N GLU A 179 -48.70 7.03 -9.94
CA GLU A 179 -48.69 6.83 -11.40
C GLU A 179 -47.29 6.87 -12.05
N GLU A 180 -46.30 7.54 -11.47
CA GLU A 180 -44.96 7.63 -12.08
C GLU A 180 -44.07 6.43 -11.73
N PHE A 181 -44.28 5.81 -10.56
CA PHE A 181 -43.51 4.63 -10.13
C PHE A 181 -43.83 3.37 -10.95
N LEU A 182 -45.06 3.25 -11.48
CA LEU A 182 -45.48 2.11 -12.32
C LEU A 182 -44.96 2.18 -13.77
N LYS A 183 -44.45 3.34 -14.21
CA LYS A 183 -43.84 3.51 -15.53
C LYS A 183 -42.42 2.94 -15.63
N TYR A 184 -41.76 2.74 -14.48
CA TYR A 184 -40.39 2.22 -14.40
C TYR A 184 -40.32 0.70 -14.16
N ILE A 185 -41.45 0.01 -13.98
CA ILE A 185 -41.52 -1.45 -13.75
C ILE A 185 -42.32 -2.14 -14.88
N ARG A 186 -42.05 -1.80 -16.14
CA ARG A 186 -42.49 -2.60 -17.28
C ARG A 186 -41.40 -2.77 -18.34
#